data_AF-A0A3M6UB87-F1
#
_entry.id   AF-A0A3M6UB87-F1
#
_cell.length_a   1.000
_cell.length_b   1.000
_cell.length_c   1.000
_cell.angle_alpha   90.00
_cell.angle_beta   90.00
_cell.angle_gamma   90.00
#
_symmetry.space_group_name_H-M   'P 1'
#
loop_
_entity.id
_entity.type
_entity.pdbx_description
1 polymer ?
#
loop_
_entity_poly.entity_id
_entity_poly.type
_entity_poly.pdbx_seq_one_letter_code
_entity_poly.pdbx_strand_id
1 'polypeptide(L)'
;MDSKIIVTSHPRYGYYYDIKTSDQTVPFIPNLGVSRRSVFDEVKTPAYKKQHNVFRDYTIGRSSPVWKVSPAARRAAANSRLEQLSQPKKFHSEYEPCRPVQTTVSSAAQKAAASPRTEDLSQPKKRSPIEGREWTIKQSALLSRASARVHELSHAKGVPIGFTPDKIEVWQVSKAALKARPSKRIDDLALPIKREIATNLPNPDAFEVSKAAQKAKCSDRLAELAQPIIRG
;
A
#
# COMPACT_ATOMS: atom_id res chain seq x y z
N MET A 1 -0.18 -58.95 -27.47
CA MET A 1 0.97 -58.16 -27.93
C MET A 1 0.54 -56.70 -27.87
N ASP A 2 1.02 -55.97 -26.87
CA ASP A 2 0.49 -54.65 -26.54
C ASP A 2 1.18 -53.56 -27.39
N SER A 3 0.38 -52.93 -28.25
CA SER A 3 0.82 -51.97 -29.26
C SER A 3 0.91 -50.54 -28.70
N LYS A 4 1.90 -50.29 -27.82
CA LYS A 4 2.20 -48.96 -27.26
C LYS A 4 3.54 -48.45 -27.80
N ILE A 5 3.56 -47.23 -28.32
CA ILE A 5 4.80 -46.59 -28.80
C ILE A 5 5.22 -45.52 -27.77
N ILE A 6 6.49 -45.56 -27.35
CA ILE A 6 7.06 -44.60 -26.39
C ILE A 6 7.54 -43.35 -27.18
N VAL A 7 7.16 -42.15 -26.75
CA VAL A 7 7.34 -40.91 -27.55
C VAL A 7 8.36 -39.93 -26.96
N THR A 8 9.05 -40.21 -25.85
CA THR A 8 9.91 -39.19 -25.17
C THR A 8 11.33 -39.61 -24.81
N SER A 9 12.24 -38.63 -24.82
CA SER A 9 13.70 -38.76 -24.66
C SER A 9 14.24 -38.68 -23.23
N HIS A 10 13.39 -38.62 -22.18
CA HIS A 10 13.84 -38.42 -20.80
C HIS A 10 13.71 -39.69 -19.94
N PRO A 11 14.75 -40.10 -19.18
CA PRO A 11 14.81 -41.43 -18.54
C PRO A 11 13.93 -41.62 -17.28
N ARG A 12 13.23 -40.57 -16.81
CA ARG A 12 12.44 -40.63 -15.56
C ARG A 12 10.96 -40.25 -15.68
N TYR A 13 10.57 -39.58 -16.76
CA TYR A 13 9.19 -39.19 -17.03
C TYR A 13 8.96 -39.26 -18.53
N GLY A 14 7.87 -39.88 -18.96
CA GLY A 14 7.58 -40.03 -20.37
C GLY A 14 6.11 -40.23 -20.69
N TYR A 15 5.81 -39.99 -21.97
CA TYR A 15 4.49 -40.18 -22.55
C TYR A 15 4.55 -41.35 -23.52
N TYR A 16 3.52 -42.19 -23.51
CA TYR A 16 3.31 -43.18 -24.55
C TYR A 16 2.07 -42.81 -25.35
N TYR A 17 2.09 -43.24 -26.61
CA TYR A 17 1.00 -43.11 -27.53
C TYR A 17 0.42 -44.50 -27.75
N ASP A 18 -0.86 -44.66 -27.42
CA ASP A 18 -1.58 -45.92 -27.53
C ASP A 18 -2.37 -45.92 -28.84
N ILE A 19 -2.01 -46.82 -29.75
CA ILE A 19 -2.51 -46.78 -31.15
C ILE A 19 -4.02 -47.03 -31.22
N LYS A 20 -4.60 -47.70 -30.20
CA LYS A 20 -6.05 -47.97 -30.15
C LYS A 20 -6.89 -46.76 -29.76
N THR A 21 -6.28 -45.78 -29.10
CA THR A 21 -6.93 -44.56 -28.60
C THR A 21 -6.20 -43.39 -29.25
N SER A 22 -6.36 -43.26 -30.57
CA SER A 22 -5.54 -42.42 -31.48
C SER A 22 -5.42 -40.94 -31.09
N ASP A 23 -6.14 -40.44 -30.10
CA ASP A 23 -6.28 -39.01 -29.86
C ASP A 23 -5.75 -38.57 -28.47
N GLN A 24 -5.14 -39.45 -27.67
CA GLN A 24 -4.74 -39.11 -26.31
C GLN A 24 -3.31 -39.54 -25.95
N THR A 25 -2.47 -38.56 -25.60
CA THR A 25 -1.18 -38.79 -24.94
C THR A 25 -1.41 -38.99 -23.44
N VAL A 26 -1.16 -40.20 -22.93
CA VAL A 26 -1.38 -40.52 -21.51
C VAL A 26 -0.05 -40.42 -20.75
N PRO A 27 0.05 -39.63 -19.66
CA PRO A 27 1.26 -39.57 -18.85
C PRO A 27 1.45 -40.88 -18.06
N PHE A 28 2.62 -41.50 -18.20
CA PHE A 28 2.99 -42.67 -17.39
C PHE A 28 3.71 -42.23 -16.12
N ILE A 29 3.10 -42.49 -14.96
CA ILE A 29 3.74 -42.35 -13.66
C ILE A 29 3.85 -43.77 -13.10
N PRO A 30 5.06 -44.36 -12.98
CA PRO A 30 5.17 -45.67 -12.35
C PRO A 30 4.68 -45.59 -10.90
N ASN A 31 3.95 -46.62 -10.46
CA ASN A 31 3.54 -46.81 -9.08
C ASN A 31 4.79 -47.05 -8.21
N LEU A 32 5.53 -45.99 -7.92
CA LEU A 32 6.37 -45.93 -6.74
C LEU A 32 5.40 -45.94 -5.57
N GLY A 33 5.48 -46.93 -4.69
CA GLY A 33 4.68 -47.06 -3.45
C GLY A 33 4.92 -45.93 -2.45
N VAL A 34 4.81 -44.69 -2.92
CA VAL A 34 4.96 -43.45 -2.20
C VAL A 34 3.60 -42.79 -2.33
N SER A 35 2.77 -42.99 -1.31
CA SER A 35 1.58 -42.19 -1.07
C SER A 35 1.92 -40.72 -1.35
N ARG A 36 1.12 -40.04 -2.18
CA ARG A 36 1.33 -38.66 -2.59
C ARG A 36 1.57 -37.79 -1.35
N ARG A 37 2.83 -37.50 -1.04
CA ARG A 37 3.21 -36.47 -0.08
C ARG A 37 3.29 -35.18 -0.87
N SER A 38 2.36 -34.28 -0.60
CA SER A 38 2.47 -32.93 -1.13
C SER A 38 3.71 -32.27 -0.52
N VAL A 39 4.36 -31.35 -1.23
CA VAL A 39 5.45 -30.52 -0.68
C VAL A 39 4.97 -29.65 0.50
N PHE A 40 3.66 -29.66 0.78
CA PHE A 40 3.00 -28.99 1.90
C PHE A 40 2.56 -29.93 3.04
N ASP A 41 2.87 -31.23 2.98
CA ASP A 41 2.60 -32.10 4.10
C ASP A 41 3.71 -31.89 5.15
N GLU A 42 3.42 -31.01 6.11
CA GLU A 42 4.26 -30.77 7.27
C GLU A 42 4.56 -32.09 7.98
N VAL A 43 5.76 -32.63 7.75
CA VAL A 43 6.28 -33.71 8.57
C VAL A 43 6.55 -33.10 9.94
N LYS A 44 5.57 -33.22 10.85
CA LYS A 44 5.71 -32.87 12.27
C LYS A 44 6.68 -33.86 12.93
N THR A 45 7.96 -33.75 12.62
CA THR A 45 9.01 -34.46 13.35
C THR A 45 9.06 -33.88 14.77
N PRO A 46 9.42 -34.67 15.80
CA PRO A 46 9.59 -34.18 17.18
C PRO A 46 10.61 -33.03 17.29
N ALA A 47 11.52 -32.89 16.32
CA ALA A 47 12.47 -31.79 16.21
C ALA A 47 11.79 -30.44 15.92
N TYR A 48 10.65 -30.42 15.21
CA TYR A 48 9.91 -29.20 14.86
C TYR A 48 9.36 -28.47 16.09
N LYS A 49 9.00 -29.20 17.15
CA LYS A 49 8.51 -28.60 18.41
C LYS A 49 9.61 -27.83 19.19
N LYS A 50 10.89 -28.06 18.92
CA LYS A 50 12.00 -27.37 19.62
C LYS A 50 12.29 -25.97 19.08
N GLN A 51 11.81 -25.60 17.89
CA GLN A 51 12.18 -24.33 17.25
C GLN A 51 11.28 -23.14 17.60
N HIS A 52 10.12 -23.38 18.23
CA HIS A 52 9.14 -22.31 18.46
C HIS A 52 9.45 -21.39 19.65
N ASN A 53 10.59 -21.59 20.34
CA ASN A 53 11.04 -20.79 21.48
C ASN A 53 12.44 -20.18 21.29
N VAL A 54 12.89 -19.95 20.05
CA VAL A 54 14.24 -19.41 19.79
C VAL A 54 14.30 -17.87 19.89
N PHE A 55 13.17 -17.17 19.82
CA PHE A 55 13.13 -15.71 19.80
C PHE A 55 12.44 -15.15 21.05
N ARG A 56 13.18 -15.12 22.17
CA ARG A 56 12.75 -14.48 23.42
C ARG A 56 13.16 -13.00 23.54
N ASP A 57 13.91 -12.49 22.56
CA ASP A 57 14.54 -11.17 22.63
C ASP A 57 13.80 -10.17 21.71
N TYR A 58 12.50 -9.96 21.94
CA TYR A 58 11.77 -8.86 21.30
C TYR A 58 11.91 -7.60 22.17
N THR A 59 12.79 -6.68 21.78
CA THR A 59 12.74 -5.30 22.28
C THR A 59 11.71 -4.48 21.48
N ILE A 60 11.09 -3.53 22.17
CA ILE A 60 9.94 -2.69 21.82
C ILE A 60 9.72 -2.50 20.30
N GLY A 61 8.58 -3.01 19.80
CA GLY A 61 7.98 -2.56 18.54
C GLY A 61 8.39 -3.26 17.25
N ARG A 62 9.22 -4.32 17.29
CA ARG A 62 9.56 -5.11 16.08
C ARG A 62 8.84 -6.46 16.03
N SER A 63 8.20 -6.75 14.89
CA SER A 63 7.57 -8.05 14.56
C SER A 63 8.53 -9.06 13.93
N SER A 64 9.81 -8.71 13.76
CA SER A 64 10.84 -9.59 13.19
C SER A 64 11.90 -9.94 14.23
N PRO A 65 12.47 -11.16 14.17
CA PRO A 65 13.51 -11.60 15.09
C PRO A 65 14.79 -10.77 14.92
N VAL A 66 15.45 -10.47 16.03
CA VAL A 66 16.79 -9.87 16.02
C VAL A 66 17.79 -10.94 15.58
N TRP A 67 18.20 -10.88 14.32
CA TRP A 67 19.23 -11.77 13.79
C TRP A 67 20.58 -11.44 14.42
N LYS A 68 21.21 -12.42 15.09
CA LYS A 68 22.56 -12.28 15.62
C LYS A 68 23.54 -12.16 14.46
N VAL A 69 24.14 -10.99 14.29
CA VAL A 69 25.16 -10.74 13.27
C VAL A 69 26.46 -11.45 13.67
N SER A 70 27.13 -12.11 12.72
CA SER A 70 28.37 -12.83 13.00
C SER A 70 29.48 -11.87 13.48
N PRO A 71 30.42 -12.32 14.35
CA PRO A 71 31.55 -11.50 14.75
C PRO A 71 32.40 -11.02 13.57
N ALA A 72 32.51 -11.81 12.50
CA ALA A 72 33.21 -11.43 11.28
C ALA A 72 32.52 -10.25 10.57
N ALA A 73 31.19 -10.28 10.43
CA ALA A 73 30.43 -9.19 9.83
C ALA A 73 30.49 -7.90 10.67
N ARG A 74 30.57 -8.00 12.00
CA ARG A 74 30.78 -6.82 12.88
C ARG A 74 32.17 -6.20 12.79
N ARG A 75 33.20 -6.99 12.44
CA ARG A 75 34.59 -6.54 12.29
C ARG A 75 34.96 -6.24 10.84
N ALA A 76 34.03 -6.43 9.89
CA ALA A 76 34.29 -6.17 8.50
C ALA A 76 34.52 -4.66 8.28
N ALA A 77 35.70 -4.31 7.79
CA ALA A 77 36.01 -2.95 7.38
C ALA A 77 35.44 -2.67 5.99
N ALA A 78 35.01 -1.43 5.75
CA ALA A 78 34.57 -1.02 4.42
C ALA A 78 35.75 -1.05 3.45
N ASN A 79 35.50 -1.49 2.22
CA ASN A 79 36.47 -1.35 1.13
C ASN A 79 36.54 0.14 0.72
N SER A 80 37.71 0.61 0.27
CA SER A 80 37.91 1.94 -0.34
C SER A 80 36.80 2.34 -1.32
N ARG A 81 36.34 1.41 -2.18
CA ARG A 81 35.21 1.64 -3.09
C ARG A 81 33.89 1.90 -2.36
N LEU A 82 33.63 1.17 -1.28
CA LEU A 82 32.42 1.38 -0.46
C LEU A 82 32.47 2.72 0.27
N GLU A 83 33.65 3.14 0.73
CA GLU A 83 33.83 4.47 1.30
C GLU A 83 33.55 5.56 0.26
N GLN A 84 34.08 5.42 -0.96
CA GLN A 84 33.78 6.35 -2.06
C GLN A 84 32.29 6.40 -2.41
N LEU A 85 31.61 5.24 -2.47
CA LEU A 85 30.18 5.17 -2.77
C LEU A 85 29.28 5.65 -1.63
N SER A 86 29.77 5.61 -0.39
CA SER A 86 29.07 6.13 0.78
C SER A 86 29.02 7.66 0.82
N GLN A 87 29.93 8.33 0.10
CA GLN A 87 29.90 9.78 0.00
C GLN A 87 28.72 10.23 -0.87
N PRO A 88 27.90 11.20 -0.40
CA PRO A 88 26.83 11.75 -1.20
C PRO A 88 27.40 12.46 -2.44
N LYS A 89 26.64 12.46 -3.54
CA LYS A 89 27.02 13.22 -4.74
C LYS A 89 27.10 14.71 -4.39
N LYS A 90 28.11 15.40 -4.93
CA LYS A 90 28.22 16.85 -4.82
C LYS A 90 27.06 17.50 -5.58
N PHE A 91 26.56 18.61 -5.04
CA PHE A 91 25.60 19.45 -5.75
C PHE A 91 26.24 20.06 -7.01
N HIS A 92 25.41 20.41 -7.99
CA HIS A 92 25.84 21.16 -9.18
C HIS A 92 26.38 22.54 -8.77
N SER A 93 27.29 23.12 -9.55
CA SER A 93 27.87 24.45 -9.25
C SER A 93 26.82 25.56 -9.17
N GLU A 94 25.73 25.40 -9.91
CA GLU A 94 24.59 26.34 -9.95
C GLU A 94 23.43 25.92 -9.05
N TYR A 95 23.62 24.95 -8.15
CA TYR A 95 22.56 24.53 -7.25
C TYR A 95 22.27 25.63 -6.21
N GLU A 96 21.10 26.24 -6.31
CA GLU A 96 20.54 27.08 -5.25
C GLU A 96 19.52 26.28 -4.43
N PRO A 97 19.65 26.23 -3.09
CA PRO A 97 18.66 25.57 -2.25
C PRO A 97 17.32 26.32 -2.32
N CYS A 98 16.21 25.58 -2.16
CA CYS A 98 14.89 26.19 -2.05
C CYS A 98 14.88 27.23 -0.92
N ARG A 99 14.16 28.35 -1.13
CA ARG A 99 13.90 29.35 -0.09
C ARG A 99 13.38 28.64 1.17
N PRO A 100 13.88 28.96 2.38
CA PRO A 100 13.42 28.34 3.61
C PRO A 100 11.90 28.51 3.76
N VAL A 101 11.25 27.51 4.34
CA VAL A 101 9.79 27.51 4.60
C VAL A 101 9.39 28.71 5.45
N GLN A 102 10.28 29.16 6.34
CA GLN A 102 10.10 30.36 7.13
C GLN A 102 10.64 31.57 6.36
N THR A 103 9.73 32.47 5.98
CA THR A 103 10.10 33.78 5.44
C THR A 103 10.04 34.81 6.56
N THR A 104 11.10 35.61 6.70
CA THR A 104 11.11 36.74 7.63
C THR A 104 10.24 37.85 7.07
N VAL A 105 9.04 38.01 7.65
CA VAL A 105 8.08 39.04 7.25
C VAL A 105 8.43 40.35 7.94
N SER A 106 8.48 41.46 7.21
CA SER A 106 8.77 42.78 7.80
C SER A 106 7.69 43.19 8.81
N SER A 107 8.06 44.00 9.81
CA SER A 107 7.11 44.50 10.81
C SER A 107 5.96 45.32 10.19
N ALA A 108 6.22 46.02 9.09
CA ALA A 108 5.22 46.73 8.32
C ALA A 108 4.20 45.78 7.67
N ALA A 109 4.65 44.67 7.08
CA ALA A 109 3.76 43.68 6.48
C ALA A 109 2.94 42.92 7.54
N GLN A 110 3.50 42.67 8.73
CA GLN A 110 2.76 42.06 9.86
C GLN A 110 1.65 42.96 10.41
N LYS A 111 1.83 44.28 10.35
CA LYS A 111 0.86 45.28 10.85
C LYS A 111 -0.07 45.82 9.76
N ALA A 112 0.11 45.41 8.52
CA ALA A 112 -0.71 45.89 7.41
C ALA A 112 -2.16 45.40 7.59
N ALA A 113 -3.10 46.36 7.63
CA ALA A 113 -4.53 46.06 7.64
C ALA A 113 -5.06 45.97 6.21
N ALA A 114 -6.11 45.16 6.00
CA ALA A 114 -6.79 45.08 4.73
C ALA A 114 -7.48 46.43 4.41
N SER A 115 -7.51 46.80 3.14
CA SER A 115 -8.30 47.94 2.68
C SER A 115 -9.81 47.64 2.80
N PRO A 116 -10.69 48.65 2.95
CA PRO A 116 -12.14 48.43 3.00
C PRO A 116 -12.65 47.68 1.76
N ARG A 117 -12.09 47.97 0.58
CA ARG A 117 -12.41 47.24 -0.66
C ARG A 117 -12.08 45.75 -0.58
N THR A 118 -10.93 45.40 0.00
CA THR A 118 -10.55 43.98 0.18
C THR A 118 -11.42 43.28 1.20
N GLU A 119 -11.88 43.98 2.24
CA GLU A 119 -12.86 43.46 3.19
C GLU A 119 -14.21 43.21 2.51
N ASP A 120 -14.69 44.14 1.69
CA ASP A 120 -15.92 43.99 0.91
C ASP A 120 -15.84 42.80 -0.07
N LEU A 121 -14.71 42.66 -0.78
CA LEU A 121 -14.49 41.55 -1.71
C LEU A 121 -14.32 40.19 -1.02
N SER A 122 -13.88 40.18 0.25
CA SER A 122 -13.75 38.95 1.05
C SER A 122 -15.12 38.38 1.45
N GLN A 123 -16.19 39.18 1.40
CA GLN A 123 -17.53 38.71 1.70
C GLN A 123 -18.03 37.75 0.60
N PRO A 124 -18.68 36.62 0.96
CA PRO A 124 -19.21 35.70 -0.02
C PRO A 124 -20.29 36.38 -0.86
N LYS A 125 -20.29 36.12 -2.18
CA LYS A 125 -21.28 36.66 -3.11
C LYS A 125 -22.69 36.16 -2.75
N LYS A 126 -23.51 37.05 -2.19
CA LYS A 126 -24.93 36.78 -1.89
C LYS A 126 -25.70 36.70 -3.21
N ARG A 127 -26.13 35.48 -3.59
CA ARG A 127 -27.07 35.28 -4.70
C ARG A 127 -28.48 35.35 -4.13
N SER A 128 -29.39 36.03 -4.82
CA SER A 128 -30.81 35.90 -4.50
C SER A 128 -31.23 34.43 -4.67
N PRO A 129 -32.14 33.91 -3.84
CA PRO A 129 -32.74 32.61 -4.11
C PRO A 129 -33.28 32.59 -5.54
N ILE A 130 -33.08 31.48 -6.22
CA ILE A 130 -33.67 31.27 -7.55
C ILE A 130 -35.16 31.16 -7.31
N GLU A 131 -35.88 32.26 -7.51
CA GLU A 131 -37.34 32.26 -7.65
C GLU A 131 -37.69 31.16 -8.67
N GLY A 132 -38.53 30.21 -8.26
CA GLY A 132 -39.03 29.17 -9.15
C GLY A 132 -39.74 29.85 -10.31
N ARG A 133 -39.07 29.97 -11.46
CA ARG A 133 -39.70 30.48 -12.66
C ARG A 133 -40.69 29.43 -13.15
N GLU A 134 -41.96 29.62 -12.80
CA GLU A 134 -43.06 28.90 -13.41
C GLU A 134 -43.19 29.38 -14.87
N TRP A 135 -42.52 28.68 -15.77
CA TRP A 135 -42.78 28.88 -17.19
C TRP A 135 -44.11 28.21 -17.54
N THR A 136 -45.13 29.03 -17.81
CA THR A 136 -46.41 28.55 -18.32
C THR A 136 -46.22 28.07 -19.76
N ILE A 137 -46.13 26.75 -19.93
CA ILE A 137 -46.05 26.13 -21.26
C ILE A 137 -47.45 26.07 -21.85
N LYS A 138 -47.64 26.63 -23.05
CA LYS A 138 -48.90 26.53 -23.80
C LYS A 138 -49.20 25.06 -24.13
N GLN A 139 -50.46 24.64 -24.05
CA GLN A 139 -50.87 23.27 -24.43
C GLN A 139 -50.45 22.91 -25.86
N SER A 140 -50.47 23.88 -26.80
CA SER A 140 -50.00 23.66 -28.17
C SER A 140 -48.51 23.30 -28.27
N ALA A 141 -47.68 23.81 -27.35
CA ALA A 141 -46.27 23.44 -27.29
C ALA A 141 -46.09 22.02 -26.72
N LEU A 142 -46.89 21.62 -25.72
CA LEU A 142 -46.87 20.25 -25.18
C LEU A 142 -47.35 19.20 -26.19
N LEU A 143 -48.35 19.56 -27.01
CA LEU A 143 -48.88 18.69 -28.06
C LEU A 143 -48.07 18.75 -29.36
N SER A 144 -47.09 19.66 -29.44
CA SER A 144 -46.27 19.79 -30.64
C SER A 144 -45.42 18.55 -30.86
N ARG A 145 -45.53 17.96 -32.05
CA ARG A 145 -44.74 16.81 -32.47
C ARG A 145 -43.74 17.26 -33.53
N ALA A 146 -42.50 16.79 -33.42
CA ALA A 146 -41.47 17.07 -34.40
C ALA A 146 -41.90 16.59 -35.80
N SER A 147 -41.54 17.34 -36.85
CA SER A 147 -41.83 16.95 -38.23
C SER A 147 -41.01 15.71 -38.62
N ALA A 148 -41.45 14.98 -39.65
CA ALA A 148 -40.74 13.81 -40.14
C ALA A 148 -39.25 14.11 -40.46
N ARG A 149 -38.98 15.29 -41.03
CA ARG A 149 -37.61 15.76 -41.29
C ARG A 149 -36.80 16.00 -40.02
N VAL A 150 -37.40 16.56 -38.96
CA VAL A 150 -36.69 16.74 -37.68
C VAL A 150 -36.39 15.40 -37.03
N HIS A 151 -37.31 14.44 -37.13
CA HIS A 151 -37.04 13.06 -36.72
C HIS A 151 -35.89 12.45 -37.53
N GLU A 152 -35.86 12.62 -38.85
CA GLU A 152 -34.76 12.16 -39.70
C GLU A 152 -33.41 12.79 -39.30
N LEU A 153 -33.37 14.11 -39.11
CA LEU A 153 -32.18 14.83 -38.68
C LEU A 153 -31.75 14.52 -37.24
N SER A 154 -32.67 14.06 -36.39
CA SER A 154 -32.35 13.63 -35.02
C SER A 154 -31.57 12.32 -34.99
N HIS A 155 -31.63 11.52 -36.05
CA HIS A 155 -30.76 10.35 -36.17
C HIS A 155 -29.33 10.82 -36.39
N ALA A 156 -28.40 10.28 -35.59
CA ALA A 156 -26.98 10.53 -35.78
C ALA A 156 -26.58 10.14 -37.21
N LYS A 157 -25.70 10.93 -37.83
CA LYS A 157 -25.14 10.58 -39.14
C LYS A 157 -24.50 9.21 -39.04
N GLY A 158 -24.83 8.35 -40.00
CA GLY A 158 -24.24 7.02 -40.12
C GLY A 158 -22.72 7.10 -40.21
N VAL A 159 -22.09 6.02 -39.80
CA VAL A 159 -20.65 5.85 -39.86
C VAL A 159 -20.19 5.81 -41.34
N PRO A 160 -19.02 6.37 -41.72
CA PRO A 160 -18.55 6.35 -43.11
C PRO A 160 -18.46 4.94 -43.72
N ILE A 161 -18.70 4.82 -45.02
CA ILE A 161 -18.52 3.57 -45.77
C ILE A 161 -17.07 3.09 -45.60
N GLY A 162 -16.91 1.84 -45.16
CA GLY A 162 -15.61 1.26 -44.89
C GLY A 162 -15.07 1.50 -43.47
N PHE A 163 -15.82 2.17 -42.59
CA PHE A 163 -15.46 2.19 -41.17
C PHE A 163 -15.61 0.80 -40.58
N THR A 164 -14.49 0.20 -40.25
CA THR A 164 -14.42 -0.89 -39.30
C THR A 164 -14.17 -0.26 -37.93
N PRO A 165 -15.11 -0.36 -36.96
CA PRO A 165 -14.73 -0.02 -35.59
C PRO A 165 -13.50 -0.85 -35.25
N ASP A 166 -12.54 -0.26 -34.53
CA ASP A 166 -11.51 -1.06 -33.88
C ASP A 166 -12.20 -2.25 -33.20
N LYS A 167 -11.61 -3.44 -33.24
CA LYS A 167 -12.14 -4.57 -32.48
C LYS A 167 -12.08 -4.19 -31.01
N ILE A 168 -13.11 -3.50 -30.53
CA ILE A 168 -13.36 -3.21 -29.12
C ILE A 168 -13.94 -4.49 -28.52
N GLU A 169 -13.32 -5.64 -28.79
CA GLU A 169 -13.29 -6.73 -27.83
C GLU A 169 -12.28 -6.32 -26.75
N VAL A 170 -12.52 -5.18 -26.10
CA VAL A 170 -11.69 -4.73 -24.99
C VAL A 170 -12.06 -5.63 -23.82
N TRP A 171 -11.36 -6.77 -23.77
CA TRP A 171 -11.32 -7.72 -22.67
C TRP A 171 -12.71 -8.23 -22.26
N GLN A 172 -13.34 -9.06 -23.09
CA GLN A 172 -14.47 -9.86 -22.59
C GLN A 172 -13.96 -10.71 -21.42
N VAL A 173 -14.27 -10.26 -20.20
CA VAL A 173 -13.90 -10.95 -18.97
C VAL A 173 -14.62 -12.29 -18.98
N SER A 174 -13.87 -13.38 -18.87
CA SER A 174 -14.46 -14.72 -18.90
C SER A 174 -15.50 -14.85 -17.79
N LYS A 175 -16.55 -15.65 -18.03
CA LYS A 175 -17.58 -15.93 -17.00
C LYS A 175 -16.97 -16.50 -15.72
N ALA A 176 -15.83 -17.20 -15.82
CA ALA A 176 -15.06 -17.70 -14.69
C ALA A 176 -14.43 -16.56 -13.87
N ALA A 177 -13.84 -15.56 -14.53
CA ALA A 177 -13.26 -14.40 -13.87
C ALA A 177 -14.34 -13.54 -13.18
N LEU A 178 -15.52 -13.37 -13.78
CA LEU A 178 -16.66 -12.67 -13.13
C LEU A 178 -17.21 -13.41 -11.90
N LYS A 179 -17.08 -14.74 -11.87
CA LYS A 179 -17.55 -15.59 -10.76
C LYS A 179 -16.46 -15.90 -9.73
N ALA A 180 -15.22 -15.51 -9.97
CA ALA A 180 -14.11 -15.79 -9.09
C ALA A 180 -14.33 -15.08 -7.75
N ARG A 181 -14.26 -15.85 -6.66
CA ARG A 181 -14.28 -15.31 -5.30
C ARG A 181 -12.87 -15.38 -4.70
N PRO A 182 -12.46 -14.39 -3.90
CA PRO A 182 -11.20 -14.43 -3.19
C PRO A 182 -11.11 -15.67 -2.29
N SER A 183 -9.88 -16.14 -2.03
CA SER A 183 -9.68 -17.20 -1.04
C SER A 183 -9.89 -16.63 0.36
N LYS A 184 -10.26 -17.50 1.32
CA LYS A 184 -10.46 -17.09 2.73
C LYS A 184 -9.27 -16.29 3.28
N ARG A 185 -8.03 -16.68 2.90
CA ARG A 185 -6.81 -15.95 3.29
C ARG A 185 -6.77 -14.53 2.74
N ILE A 186 -7.21 -14.29 1.51
CA ILE A 186 -7.26 -12.95 0.92
C ILE A 186 -8.31 -12.11 1.65
N ASP A 187 -9.47 -12.70 1.97
CA ASP A 187 -10.49 -12.03 2.78
C ASP A 187 -9.95 -11.66 4.17
N ASP A 188 -9.25 -12.58 4.84
CA ASP A 188 -8.64 -12.34 6.16
C ASP A 188 -7.59 -11.22 6.11
N LEU A 189 -6.81 -11.13 5.03
CA LEU A 189 -5.80 -10.08 4.83
C LEU A 189 -6.41 -8.74 4.40
N ALA A 190 -7.58 -8.75 3.77
CA ALA A 190 -8.29 -7.54 3.38
C ALA A 190 -8.94 -6.84 4.59
N LEU A 191 -9.15 -7.57 5.69
CA LEU A 191 -9.58 -6.96 6.95
C LEU A 191 -8.46 -6.05 7.50
N PRO A 192 -8.79 -4.83 7.97
CA PRO A 192 -7.81 -3.97 8.58
C PRO A 192 -7.22 -4.65 9.81
N ILE A 193 -5.91 -4.55 9.98
CA ILE A 193 -5.21 -5.05 11.16
C ILE A 193 -5.79 -4.30 12.37
N LYS A 194 -6.62 -5.00 13.15
CA LYS A 194 -7.09 -4.53 14.45
C LYS A 194 -5.89 -4.53 15.38
N ARG A 195 -5.22 -3.38 15.46
CA ARG A 195 -4.28 -3.13 16.55
C ARG A 195 -5.15 -2.99 17.78
N GLU A 196 -5.11 -3.99 18.66
CA GLU A 196 -5.38 -3.72 20.05
C GLU A 196 -4.41 -2.59 20.40
N ILE A 197 -4.95 -1.38 20.60
CA ILE A 197 -4.18 -0.30 21.22
C ILE A 197 -3.71 -0.97 22.48
N ALA A 198 -2.41 -1.24 22.56
CA ALA A 198 -1.87 -1.80 23.74
C ALA A 198 -2.26 -0.83 24.84
N THR A 199 -3.18 -1.24 25.70
CA THR A 199 -3.33 -0.75 27.06
C THR A 199 -2.08 -1.16 27.88
N ASN A 200 -0.91 -1.13 27.25
CA ASN A 200 0.27 -0.50 27.82
C ASN A 200 -0.04 1.00 27.94
N LEU A 201 -1.09 1.35 28.71
CA LEU A 201 -0.99 2.58 29.48
C LEU A 201 0.36 2.46 30.18
N PRO A 202 1.23 3.48 30.10
CA PRO A 202 2.35 3.58 31.00
C PRO A 202 1.79 3.25 32.39
N ASN A 203 2.47 2.37 33.13
CA ASN A 203 2.20 2.06 34.52
C ASN A 203 1.40 3.20 35.18
N PRO A 204 0.22 2.99 35.79
CA PRO A 204 -0.62 4.08 36.28
C PRO A 204 0.15 5.11 37.14
N ASP A 205 1.23 4.65 37.77
CA ASP A 205 2.11 5.44 38.62
C ASP A 205 3.30 6.06 37.86
N ALA A 206 3.35 6.00 36.52
CA ALA A 206 4.49 6.47 35.70
C ALA A 206 4.71 7.97 35.80
N PHE A 207 3.68 8.72 36.18
CA PHE A 207 3.74 10.16 36.44
C PHE A 207 3.70 10.50 37.93
N GLU A 208 3.65 9.49 38.80
CA GLU A 208 3.68 9.68 40.24
C GLU A 208 5.12 9.57 40.76
N VAL A 209 5.56 10.60 41.46
CA VAL A 209 6.87 10.59 42.13
C VAL A 209 6.80 9.62 43.30
N SER A 210 7.71 8.65 43.36
CA SER A 210 7.72 7.65 44.44
C SER A 210 7.81 8.29 45.83
N LYS A 211 7.16 7.70 46.83
CA LYS A 211 7.18 8.19 48.23
C LYS A 211 8.60 8.29 48.81
N ALA A 212 9.53 7.47 48.31
CA ALA A 212 10.94 7.53 48.66
C ALA A 212 11.62 8.77 48.06
N ALA A 213 11.35 9.09 46.80
CA ALA A 213 11.86 10.29 46.14
C ALA A 213 11.29 11.58 46.76
N GLN A 214 10.01 11.58 47.16
CA GLN A 214 9.40 12.72 47.88
C GLN A 214 10.03 13.00 49.26
N LYS A 215 10.57 11.96 49.91
CA LYS A 215 11.24 12.07 51.22
C LYS A 215 12.75 12.21 51.11
N ALA A 216 13.31 12.18 49.91
CA ALA A 216 14.75 12.25 49.70
C ALA A 216 15.25 13.65 50.07
N LYS A 217 16.29 13.70 50.91
CA LYS A 217 16.98 14.94 51.24
C LYS A 217 18.10 15.17 50.25
N CYS A 218 18.27 16.41 49.82
CA CYS A 218 19.39 16.85 49.01
C CYS A 218 20.71 16.64 49.76
N SER A 219 21.76 16.13 49.09
CA SER A 219 23.11 16.09 49.66
C SER A 219 23.73 17.49 49.67
N ASP A 220 24.60 17.80 50.64
CA ASP A 220 25.24 19.11 50.79
C ASP A 220 25.88 19.63 49.49
N ARG A 221 26.60 18.77 48.77
CA ARG A 221 27.22 19.10 47.47
C ARG A 221 26.20 19.53 46.39
N LEU A 222 25.05 18.86 46.34
CA LEU A 222 23.99 19.21 45.39
C LEU A 222 23.31 20.53 45.77
N ALA A 223 23.25 20.85 47.07
CA ALA A 223 22.76 22.14 47.56
C ALA A 223 23.70 23.29 47.18
N GLU A 224 25.02 23.07 47.24
CA GLU A 224 26.02 24.04 46.76
C GLU A 224 25.91 24.27 45.25
N LEU A 225 25.82 23.20 44.45
CA LEU A 225 25.70 23.30 42.98
C LEU A 225 24.37 23.91 42.52
N ALA A 226 23.31 23.79 43.32
CA ALA A 226 22.03 24.40 43.03
C ALA A 226 21.99 25.92 43.29
N GLN A 227 23.05 26.49 43.89
CA GLN A 227 23.15 27.94 44.04
C GLN A 227 23.27 28.60 42.66
N PRO A 228 22.60 29.74 42.43
CA PRO A 228 22.68 30.45 41.16
C PRO A 228 24.11 30.90 40.89
N ILE A 229 24.60 30.63 39.68
CA ILE A 229 25.92 31.07 39.25
C ILE A 229 25.89 32.59 39.09
N ILE A 230 26.56 33.31 39.98
CA ILE A 230 26.73 34.76 39.88
C ILE A 230 27.71 35.02 38.75
N ARG A 231 27.22 35.60 37.64
CA ARG A 231 28.06 36.09 36.54
C ARG A 231 28.19 37.60 36.66
N GLY A 232 29.38 38.06 37.02
CA GLY A 232 29.80 39.46 36.92
C GLY A 232 30.44 39.74 35.57
#